data_AF-A0A2N5YSC4-F1
#
_entry.id   AF-A0A2N5YSC4-F1
#
_cell.length_a   1.000
_cell.length_b   1.000
_cell.length_c   1.000
_cell.angle_alpha   90.00
_cell.angle_beta   90.00
_cell.angle_gamma   90.00
#
_symmetry.space_group_name_H-M   'P 1'
#
loop_
_entity.id
_entity.type
_entity.pdbx_description
1 polymer ?
#
loop_
_entity_poly.entity_id
_entity_poly.type
_entity_poly.pdbx_seq_one_letter_code
_entity_poly.pdbx_strand_id
1 'polypeptide(L)' 'METVVSGIRPTGNLHLGNYFGAISNFLKMQEEAECYFFIADYHSLTTHPTPEDLHGNVRQVLSE' A
#
# COMPACT_ATOMS: atom_id res chain seq x y z
N MET A 1 -5.14 -2.49 23.44
CA MET A 1 -5.42 -2.60 21.99
C MET A 1 -4.18 -2.09 21.30
N GLU A 2 -3.54 -2.93 20.48
CA GLU A 2 -2.34 -2.53 19.74
C GLU A 2 -2.73 -1.67 18.55
N THR A 3 -1.82 -0.79 18.12
CA THR A 3 -2.01 0.06 16.95
C THR A 3 -1.02 -0.37 15.87
N VAL A 4 -1.54 -0.67 14.68
CA VAL A 4 -0.76 -1.04 13.50
C VAL A 4 -0.80 0.10 12.51
N VAL A 5 0.36 0.50 12.01
CA VAL A 5 0.50 1.49 10.94
C VAL A 5 1.29 0.85 9.80
N SER A 6 0.72 0.79 8.60
CA SER A 6 1.39 0.18 7.44
C SER A 6 1.06 0.93 6.16
N GLY A 7 2.04 1.04 5.27
CA GLY A 7 1.92 1.78 4.01
C GLY A 7 2.30 0.94 2.79
N ILE A 8 1.53 1.04 1.71
CA ILE A 8 1.84 0.42 0.41
C ILE A 8 2.36 1.49 -0.54
N ARG A 9 3.53 1.25 -1.16
CA ARG A 9 4.05 2.15 -2.20
C ARG A 9 3.31 1.93 -3.52
N PRO A 10 2.89 2.99 -4.23
CA PRO A 10 2.28 2.89 -5.55
C PRO A 10 3.35 2.66 -6.65
N THR A 11 3.87 1.44 -6.74
CA THR A 11 4.95 1.07 -7.70
C THR A 11 4.44 0.46 -9.02
N GLY A 12 3.16 0.64 -9.34
CA GLY A 12 2.50 0.05 -10.51
C GLY A 12 1.47 -1.01 -10.10
N ASN A 13 1.19 -1.97 -11.00
CA ASN A 13 0.22 -3.04 -10.78
C ASN A 13 0.57 -3.87 -9.55
N LEU A 14 -0.41 -4.12 -8.67
CA LEU A 14 -0.26 -5.10 -7.61
C LEU A 14 -0.16 -6.50 -8.23
N HIS A 15 0.68 -7.33 -7.62
CA HIS A 15 0.83 -8.73 -8.04
C HIS A 15 0.70 -9.68 -6.84
N LEU A 16 0.69 -10.98 -7.09
CA LEU A 16 0.51 -12.01 -6.06
C LEU A 16 1.47 -11.85 -4.86
N GLY A 17 2.71 -11.40 -5.11
CA GLY A 17 3.65 -11.06 -4.04
C GLY A 17 3.17 -9.98 -3.07
N ASN A 18 2.51 -8.91 -3.54
CA ASN A 18 1.92 -7.90 -2.66
C ASN A 18 0.73 -8.47 -1.88
N TYR A 19 -0.09 -9.29 -2.54
CA TYR A 19 -1.27 -9.88 -1.93
C TYR A 19 -0.91 -10.81 -0.76
N PHE A 20 -0.04 -11.78 -0.99
CA PHE A 20 0.40 -12.73 0.04
C PHE A 20 1.38 -12.10 1.04
N GLY A 21 2.16 -11.11 0.63
CA GLY A 21 3.13 -10.44 1.50
C GLY A 21 2.50 -9.43 2.46
N ALA A 22 1.51 -8.66 2.01
CA ALA A 22 0.96 -7.54 2.78
C ALA A 22 -0.58 -7.59 2.88
N ILE A 23 -1.30 -7.57 1.75
CA ILE A 23 -2.76 -7.32 1.74
C ILE A 23 -3.53 -8.37 2.54
N SER A 24 -3.22 -9.66 2.34
CA SER A 24 -3.86 -10.75 3.09
C SER A 24 -3.55 -10.71 4.59
N ASN A 25 -2.42 -10.11 5.01
CA ASN A 25 -2.09 -9.90 6.41
C ASN A 25 -2.83 -8.67 6.98
N PHE A 26 -3.01 -7.62 6.18
CA PHE A 26 -3.77 -6.43 6.58
C PHE A 26 -5.21 -6.80 6.95
N LEU A 27 -5.85 -7.65 6.15
CA LEU A 27 -7.21 -8.14 6.43
C LEU A 27 -7.30 -8.88 7.78
N LYS A 28 -6.30 -9.70 8.12
CA LYS A 28 -6.27 -10.40 9.41
C LYS A 28 -6.04 -9.45 10.58
N MET A 29 -5.14 -8.48 10.41
CA MET A 29 -4.80 -7.50 11.46
C MET A 29 -5.98 -6.63 11.85
N GLN A 30 -6.91 -6.36 10.93
CA GLN A 30 -8.12 -5.57 11.21
C GLN A 30 -9.03 -6.20 12.28
N GLU A 31 -8.96 -7.53 12.47
CA GLU A 31 -9.74 -8.23 13.50
C GLU A 31 -9.09 -8.16 14.89
N GLU A 32 -7.80 -7.82 14.96
CA GLU A 32 -6.98 -7.96 16.18
C GLU A 32 -6.43 -6.62 16.72
N ALA A 33 -6.36 -5.58 15.88
CA ALA A 33 -5.73 -4.30 16.21
C ALA A 33 -6.39 -3.07 15.55
N GLU A 34 -6.16 -1.89 16.12
CA GLU A 34 -6.50 -0.62 15.49
C GLU A 34 -5.52 -0.34 14.33
N CYS A 35 -6.01 -0.37 13.09
CA CYS A 35 -5.17 -0.34 11.90
C CYS A 35 -5.28 0.98 11.13
N TYR A 36 -4.12 1.56 10.79
CA TYR A 36 -3.98 2.71 9.89
C TYR A 36 -3.20 2.28 8.66
N PHE A 37 -3.91 2.07 7.55
CA PHE A 37 -3.32 1.72 6.26
C PHE A 37 -3.37 2.92 5.30
N PHE A 38 -2.29 3.15 4.57
CA PHE A 38 -2.20 4.29 3.65
C PHE A 38 -1.37 3.97 2.40
N ILE A 39 -1.54 4.81 1.38
CA ILE A 39 -0.71 4.76 0.18
C ILE A 39 0.50 5.66 0.42
N ALA A 40 1.69 5.09 0.42
CA ALA A 40 2.95 5.76 0.70
C ALA A 40 3.51 6.42 -0.58
N ASP A 41 2.75 7.32 -1.20
CA ASP A 41 3.09 8.01 -2.44
C ASP A 41 4.39 8.84 -2.35
N TYR A 42 4.61 9.55 -1.24
CA TYR A 42 5.83 10.34 -1.03
C TYR A 42 7.08 9.44 -0.92
N HIS A 43 6.93 8.22 -0.39
CA HIS A 43 8.05 7.27 -0.32
C HIS A 43 8.48 6.82 -1.72
N SER A 44 7.58 6.79 -2.70
CA SER A 44 7.93 6.49 -4.08
C SER A 44 8.81 7.57 -4.72
N LEU A 45 8.79 8.82 -4.24
CA LEU A 45 9.61 9.90 -4.79
C LEU A 45 11.12 9.70 -4.55
N THR A 46 11.48 8.84 -3.60
CA THR A 46 12.89 8.52 -3.29
C THR A 46 13.52 7.51 -4.25
N THR A 47 12.75 6.91 -5.16
CA THR A 47 13.20 5.85 -6.08
C THR A 47 13.15 6.24 -7.56
N HIS A 48 13.21 7.53 -7.89
CA HIS A 48 13.07 8.05 -9.26
C HIS A 48 11.84 7.54 -10.01
N PRO A 49 10.62 7.80 -9.50
CA PRO A 49 9.40 7.43 -10.22
C PRO A 49 9.22 8.34 -11.43
N THR A 50 8.57 7.83 -12.48
CA THR A 50 8.01 8.65 -13.55
C THR A 50 6.84 9.48 -12.98
N PRO A 51 6.94 10.82 -12.87
CA PRO A 51 5.93 11.64 -12.20
C PRO A 51 4.54 11.50 -12.82
N GLU A 52 4.48 11.28 -14.13
CA GLU A 52 3.24 11.10 -14.89
C GLU A 52 2.45 9.86 -14.43
N ASP A 53 3.16 8.81 -13.98
CA ASP A 53 2.57 7.53 -13.60
C ASP A 53 2.09 7.52 -12.14
N LEU A 54 2.63 8.38 -11.28
CA LEU A 54 2.40 8.33 -9.83
C LEU A 54 0.91 8.42 -9.47
N HIS A 55 0.19 9.38 -10.06
CA HIS A 55 -1.24 9.53 -9.80
C HIS A 55 -2.06 8.34 -10.30
N GLY A 56 -1.66 7.74 -11.43
CA GLY A 56 -2.30 6.52 -11.96
C GLY A 56 -2.10 5.35 -11.02
N ASN A 57 -0.86 5.13 -10.57
CA ASN A 57 -0.50 4.06 -9.66
C ASN A 57 -1.19 4.19 -8.30
N VAL A 58 -1.31 5.42 -7.77
CA VAL A 58 -2.05 5.67 -6.52
C VAL A 58 -3.52 5.26 -6.68
N ARG A 59 -4.18 5.68 -7.77
CA ARG A 59 -5.58 5.32 -8.02
C ARG A 59 -5.78 3.82 -8.20
N GLN A 60 -4.83 3.15 -8.84
CA GLN A 60 -4.88 1.72 -9.02
C GLN A 60 -4.79 0.98 -7.68
N VAL A 61 -3.81 1.30 -6.85
CA VAL A 61 -3.67 0.70 -5.50
C VAL A 61 -4.89 0.99 -4.62
N LEU A 62 -5.56 2.13 -4.80
CA LEU A 62 -6.79 2.45 -4.09
C LEU A 62 -8.00 1.62 -4.56
N SER A 63 -8.05 1.28 -5.86
CA SER A 63 -9.20 0.59 -6.47
C SER A 63 -9.16 -0.94 -6.34
N GLU A 64 -7.97 -1.49 -6.10
CA GLU A 64 -7.75 -2.92 -5.88
C GLU A 64 -7.98 -3.30 -4.41
#